data_AF-A0A7I8C491-F1
#
_entry.id   AF-A0A7I8C491-F1
#
_cell.length_a   1.000
_cell.length_b   1.000
_cell.length_c   1.000
_cell.angle_alpha   90.00
_cell.angle_beta   90.00
_cell.angle_gamma   90.00
#
_symmetry.space_group_name_H-M   'P 1'
#
loop_
_entity.id
_entity.type
_entity.pdbx_description
1 polymer ?
#
loop_
_entity_poly.entity_id
_entity_poly.type
_entity_poly.pdbx_seq_one_letter_code
_entity_poly.pdbx_strand_id
1 'polypeptide(L)' 'MTTSKRWTYGQMTREAERLIVRHMSKETDNNVSRCMAMGVHQLWYSLTVGWQEDGDSERLERLINPRSQQPPA' A
#
# COMPACT_ATOMS: atom_id res chain seq x y z
N MET A 1 12.71 -2.78 31.78
CA MET A 1 13.08 -2.11 30.51
C MET A 1 12.04 -2.47 29.47
N THR A 2 11.19 -1.53 29.06
CA THR A 2 10.26 -1.74 27.95
C THR A 2 11.05 -1.73 26.66
N THR A 3 11.21 -2.90 26.04
CA THR A 3 11.79 -3.02 24.70
C THR A 3 10.86 -2.34 23.70
N SER A 4 11.16 -1.09 23.35
CA SER A 4 10.43 -0.39 22.29
C SER A 4 10.64 -1.15 20.98
N LYS A 5 9.56 -1.68 20.41
CA LYS A 5 9.58 -2.37 19.13
C LYS A 5 10.07 -1.39 18.07
N ARG A 6 11.28 -1.60 17.55
CA ARG A 6 11.83 -0.84 16.42
C ARG A 6 11.38 -1.53 15.13
N TRP A 7 10.78 -0.75 14.24
CA TRP A 7 10.39 -1.22 12.92
C TRP A 7 11.35 -0.66 11.88
N THR A 8 11.79 -1.49 10.95
CA THR A 8 12.46 -1.01 9.75
C THR A 8 11.45 -0.42 8.78
N TYR A 9 11.90 0.45 7.87
CA TYR A 9 11.08 0.96 6.77
C TYR A 9 10.37 -0.19 6.03
N GLY A 10 11.12 -1.20 5.57
CA GLY A 10 10.53 -2.36 4.89
C GLY A 10 9.57 -3.21 5.75
N GLN A 11 9.66 -3.18 7.09
CA GLN A 11 8.65 -3.81 7.94
C GLN A 11 7.35 -3.01 7.96
N MET A 12 7.43 -1.67 8.02
CA MET A 12 6.25 -0.81 8.00
C MET A 12 5.59 -0.80 6.61
N THR A 13 6.39 -0.74 5.54
CA THR A 13 5.88 -0.82 4.15
C THR A 13 5.11 -2.10 3.90
N ARG A 14 5.60 -3.26 4.39
CA ARG A 14 4.89 -4.53 4.25
C ARG A 14 3.54 -4.57 4.96
N GLU A 15 3.38 -3.89 6.09
CA GLU A 15 2.07 -3.81 6.74
C GLU A 15 1.12 -2.85 5.99
N ALA A 16 1.63 -1.75 5.44
CA ALA A 16 0.85 -0.89 4.55
C ALA A 16 0.36 -1.67 3.33
N GLU A 17 1.23 -2.44 2.66
CA GLU A 17 0.89 -3.30 1.54
C GLU A 17 -0.19 -4.34 1.92
N ARG A 18 -0.03 -5.00 3.08
CA ARG A 18 -1.04 -5.97 3.57
C ARG A 18 -2.40 -5.32 3.76
N LEU A 19 -2.47 -4.11 4.32
CA LEU A 19 -3.73 -3.39 4.51
C LEU A 19 -4.37 -2.99 3.19
N ILE A 20 -3.58 -2.49 2.23
CA ILE A 20 -4.05 -2.16 0.89
C ILE A 20 -4.63 -3.42 0.22
N VAL A 21 -3.91 -4.54 0.22
CA VAL A 21 -4.37 -5.81 -0.36
C VAL A 21 -5.65 -6.30 0.32
N ARG A 22 -5.74 -6.21 1.64
CA ARG A 22 -6.93 -6.60 2.40
C ARG A 22 -8.16 -5.81 1.95
N HIS A 23 -8.02 -4.48 1.80
CA HIS A 23 -9.11 -3.61 1.36
C HIS A 23 -9.45 -3.76 -0.14
N MET A 24 -8.50 -4.20 -0.96
CA MET A 24 -8.69 -4.46 -2.39
C MET A 24 -9.14 -5.90 -2.70
N SER A 25 -9.29 -6.74 -1.67
CA SER A 25 -9.71 -8.13 -1.82
C SER A 25 -11.18 -8.23 -2.26
N LYS A 26 -11.50 -9.25 -3.06
CA LYS A 26 -12.85 -9.49 -3.59
C LYS A 26 -13.93 -9.66 -2.52
N GLU A 27 -13.54 -10.15 -1.34
CA GLU A 27 -14.45 -10.30 -0.19
C GLU A 27 -14.93 -8.95 0.37
N THR A 28 -14.23 -7.88 0.03
CA THR A 28 -14.49 -6.51 0.48
C THR A 28 -14.86 -5.56 -0.66
N ASP A 29 -15.18 -6.07 -1.86
CA ASP A 29 -15.37 -5.30 -3.11
C ASP A 29 -16.61 -4.39 -3.05
N ASN A 30 -16.46 -3.30 -2.31
CA ASN A 30 -17.36 -2.18 -2.23
C ASN A 30 -16.55 -0.89 -2.39
N ASN A 31 -17.22 0.19 -2.81
CA ASN A 31 -16.56 1.47 -3.08
C ASN A 31 -15.85 2.05 -1.83
N VAL A 32 -16.36 1.76 -0.63
CA VAL A 32 -15.77 2.25 0.62
C VAL A 32 -14.41 1.60 0.87
N SER A 33 -14.29 0.28 0.69
CA SER A 33 -13.01 -0.42 0.83
C SER A 33 -11.97 0.07 -0.16
N ARG A 34 -12.37 0.36 -1.40
CA ARG A 34 -11.48 0.94 -2.43
C ARG A 34 -10.98 2.33 -2.03
N CYS A 35 -11.87 3.19 -1.54
CA CYS A 35 -11.49 4.51 -1.00
C CYS A 35 -10.52 4.37 0.19
N MET A 36 -10.75 3.41 1.10
CA MET A 36 -9.85 3.15 2.22
C MET A 36 -8.47 2.67 1.76
N ALA A 37 -8.41 1.77 0.77
CA ALA A 37 -7.14 1.33 0.17
C ALA A 37 -6.37 2.50 -0.45
N MET A 38 -7.05 3.35 -1.22
CA MET A 38 -6.46 4.57 -1.79
C MET A 38 -5.98 5.53 -0.71
N GLY A 39 -6.74 5.69 0.38
CA GLY A 39 -6.36 6.50 1.53
C GLY A 39 -5.10 6.00 2.22
N VAL A 40 -5.01 4.68 2.46
CA VAL A 40 -3.80 4.04 3.03
C VAL A 40 -2.59 4.25 2.12
N HIS A 41 -2.75 4.05 0.81
CA HIS A 41 -1.71 4.30 -0.17
C HIS A 41 -1.22 5.75 -0.15
N GLN A 42 -2.15 6.72 -0.25
CA GLN A 42 -1.82 8.14 -0.30
C GLN A 42 -1.13 8.61 1.00
N LEU A 43 -1.63 8.16 2.14
CA LEU A 43 -1.04 8.48 3.44
C LEU A 43 0.36 7.88 3.56
N TRP A 44 0.53 6.61 3.20
CA TRP A 44 1.83 5.95 3.25
C TRP A 44 2.84 6.64 2.33
N TYR A 45 2.46 6.96 1.10
CA TYR A 45 3.29 7.72 0.17
C TYR A 45 3.70 9.07 0.75
N SER A 46 2.75 9.85 1.27
CA SER A 46 3.04 11.18 1.82
C SER A 46 4.00 11.14 3.01
N LEU A 47 3.93 10.09 3.84
CA LEU A 47 4.83 9.89 4.98
C LEU A 47 6.23 9.40 4.57
N THR A 48 6.36 8.74 3.42
CA THR A 48 7.56 7.97 3.08
C THR A 48 8.25 8.37 1.80
N VAL A 49 7.71 9.29 1.01
CA VAL A 49 8.24 9.68 -0.31
C VAL A 49 9.73 10.03 -0.31
N GLY A 50 10.25 10.61 0.77
CA GLY A 50 11.68 10.93 0.90
C GLY A 50 12.57 9.75 1.31
N TRP A 51 12.00 8.62 1.71
CA TRP A 51 12.67 7.42 2.24
C TRP A 51 12.39 6.15 1.42
N GLN A 52 11.59 6.27 0.34
CA GLN A 52 11.26 5.16 -0.53
C GLN A 52 12.47 4.68 -1.33
N GLU A 53 12.54 3.37 -1.52
CA GLU A 53 13.52 2.75 -2.41
C GLU A 53 12.99 2.76 -3.86
N ASP A 54 13.89 2.62 -4.83
CA ASP A 54 13.52 2.57 -6.24
C ASP A 54 12.49 1.46 -6.51
N GLY A 55 11.38 1.82 -7.15
CA GLY A 55 10.29 0.90 -7.49
C GLY A 55 9.24 0.69 -6.41
N ASP A 56 9.39 1.24 -5.19
CA ASP A 56 8.37 1.13 -4.14
C ASP A 56 7.06 1.80 -4.53
N SER A 57 7.12 3.01 -5.11
CA SER A 57 5.96 3.74 -5.60
C SER A 57 5.18 2.92 -6.64
N GLU A 58 5.88 2.34 -7.63
CA GLU A 58 5.25 1.53 -8.68
C GLU A 58 4.65 0.24 -8.10
N ARG A 59 5.34 -0.41 -7.16
CA ARG A 59 4.84 -1.60 -6.48
C ARG A 59 3.55 -1.32 -5.72
N LEU A 60 3.51 -0.21 -4.97
CA LEU A 60 2.34 0.21 -4.18
C LEU A 60 1.17 0.64 -5.07
N GLU A 61 1.43 1.34 -6.18
CA GLU A 61 0.42 1.78 -7.12
C GLU A 61 -0.31 0.59 -7.78
N ARG A 62 0.43 -0.48 -8.11
CA ARG A 62 -0.15 -1.73 -8.65
C ARG A 62 -1.14 -2.39 -7.68
N LEU A 63 -1.00 -2.18 -6.37
CA LEU A 63 -1.92 -2.75 -5.38
C LEU A 63 -3.27 -2.05 -5.36
N ILE A 64 -3.32 -0.74 -5.64
CA ILE A 64 -4.57 0.04 -5.69
C ILE A 64 -5.19 0.09 -7.10
N ASN A 65 -4.39 -0.15 -8.13
CA ASN A 65 -4.84 -0.16 -9.52
C ASN A 65 -4.41 -1.43 -10.26
N PRO A 66 -4.98 -2.61 -9.93
CA PRO A 66 -4.60 -3.87 -10.58
C PRO A 66 -4.92 -3.93 -12.09
N ARG A 67 -5.67 -2.96 -12.63
CA ARG A 67 -5.97 -2.86 -14.08
C ARG A 67 -4.88 -2.19 -14.89
N SER A 68 -3.90 -1.55 -14.28
CA SER A 68 -2.75 -0.96 -15.00
C SER A 68 -1.81 -2.00 -15.62
N GLN A 69 -2.11 -3.30 -15.46
CA GLN A 69 -1.38 -4.41 -16.08
C GLN A 69 -2.00 -4.96 -17.37
N GLN A 70 -3.10 -4.38 -17.88
CA GLN A 70 -3.67 -4.81 -19.17
C GLN A 70 -2.89 -4.14 -20.31
N PRO A 71 -2.21 -4.91 -21.19
CA PRO A 71 -1.64 -4.32 -22.40
C PRO A 71 -2.78 -3.75 -23.26
N PRO A 72 -2.52 -2.69 -24.06
CA PRO A 72 -3.54 -2.13 -24.95
C PRO A 72 -4.08 -3.23 -25.86
N ALA A 73 -5.41 -3.26 -25.99
CA ALA A 73 -6.14 -4.18 -26.86
C ALA A 73 -5.79 -3.96 -28.34
#